data_AF-A6L901-F1
#
_entry.id   AF-A6L901-F1
#
_cell.length_a   1.000
_cell.length_b   1.000
_cell.length_c   1.000
_cell.angle_alpha   90.00
_cell.angle_beta   90.00
_cell.angle_gamma   90.00
#
_symmetry.space_group_name_H-M   'P 1'
#
loop_
_entity.id
_entity.type
_entity.pdbx_description
1 polymer ?
#
loop_
_entity_poly.entity_id
_entity_poly.type
_entity_poly.pdbx_seq_one_letter_code
_entity_poly.pdbx_strand_id
1 'polypeptide(L)'
;MVGRKSLIPILITRTFYFIKISEKLCVDRLEKRVASQPEGEKDYEVYVASQKEMSLTAAGKRKWVERILFRSIVFIRCTDTLRRKEIVHLPYIKRFMVNIAGERRGGIRPVAFIPDDQMAKLRRIVGPVL
;
A
#
# COMPACT_ATOMS: atom_id res chain seq x y z
N MET A 1 11.07 12.69 19.17
CA MET A 1 9.66 12.24 19.33
C MET A 1 9.27 11.48 18.07
N VAL A 2 9.21 10.15 18.12
CA VAL A 2 8.74 9.36 16.97
C VAL A 2 7.22 9.52 16.89
N GLY A 3 6.73 10.22 15.86
CA GLY A 3 5.29 10.42 15.65
C GLY A 3 4.57 9.08 15.48
N ARG A 4 3.30 8.99 15.91
CA ARG A 4 2.49 7.79 15.70
C ARG A 4 2.37 7.49 14.20
N LYS A 5 2.82 6.31 13.77
CA LYS A 5 2.67 5.85 12.38
C LYS A 5 1.25 5.33 12.17
N SER A 6 0.59 5.80 11.12
CA SER A 6 -0.75 5.37 10.73
C SER A 6 -0.68 4.54 9.45
N LEU A 7 -1.51 3.52 9.36
CA LEU A 7 -1.65 2.71 8.16
C LEU A 7 -2.72 3.31 7.25
N ILE A 8 -2.33 3.60 6.01
CA ILE A 8 -3.12 4.41 5.08
C ILE A 8 -3.14 3.72 3.71
N PRO A 9 -4.33 3.53 3.11
CA PRO A 9 -4.40 3.02 1.75
C PRO A 9 -4.14 4.13 0.72
N ILE A 10 -3.29 3.82 -0.24
CA ILE A 10 -2.87 4.69 -1.34
C ILE A 10 -3.39 4.12 -2.66
N LEU A 11 -3.95 4.99 -3.50
CA LEU A 11 -4.23 4.69 -4.88
C LEU A 11 -3.00 4.99 -5.75
N ILE A 12 -2.56 4.01 -6.53
CA ILE A 12 -1.44 4.19 -7.46
C ILE A 12 -1.93 4.61 -8.85
N THR A 13 -1.10 5.36 -9.59
CA THR A 13 -1.36 5.67 -11.00
C THR A 13 -0.96 4.47 -11.86
N ARG A 14 -1.90 3.88 -12.60
CA ARG A 14 -1.62 2.73 -13.50
C ARG A 14 -0.70 3.09 -14.68
N THR A 15 -0.59 4.37 -15.03
CA THR A 15 0.19 4.84 -16.18
C THR A 15 0.92 6.13 -15.79
N PHE A 16 2.25 6.10 -15.75
CA PHE A 16 3.09 7.29 -15.58
C PHE A 16 4.20 7.21 -16.63
N TYR A 17 4.25 8.16 -17.57
CA TYR A 17 5.27 8.24 -18.64
C TYR A 17 5.53 6.89 -19.34
N PHE A 18 4.47 6.25 -19.87
CA PHE A 18 4.52 4.95 -20.55
C PHE A 18 4.97 3.73 -19.72
N ILE A 19 5.41 3.93 -18.46
CA ILE A 19 5.71 2.83 -17.54
C ILE A 19 4.43 2.45 -16.80
N LYS A 20 3.99 1.20 -16.99
CA LYS A 20 2.89 0.60 -16.22
C LYS A 20 3.38 0.31 -14.80
N ILE A 21 2.95 1.12 -13.83
CA ILE A 21 3.22 0.85 -12.42
C ILE A 21 2.27 -0.25 -11.96
N SER A 22 2.80 -1.43 -11.62
CA SER A 22 2.06 -2.45 -10.88
C SER A 22 2.14 -2.17 -9.38
N GLU A 23 1.20 -2.74 -8.62
CA GLU A 23 1.16 -2.66 -7.17
C GLU A 23 2.46 -3.23 -6.56
N LYS A 24 2.97 -4.33 -7.11
CA LYS A 24 4.26 -4.91 -6.71
C LYS A 24 5.46 -4.02 -7.05
N LEU A 25 5.47 -3.38 -8.21
CA LEU A 25 6.54 -2.46 -8.58
C LEU A 25 6.53 -1.21 -7.69
N CYS A 26 5.35 -0.76 -7.26
CA CYS A 26 5.22 0.33 -6.28
C CYS A 26 5.84 -0.07 -4.94
N VAL A 27 5.52 -1.28 -4.44
CA VAL A 27 6.12 -1.85 -3.21
C VAL A 27 7.64 -1.93 -3.35
N ASP A 28 8.16 -2.56 -4.40
CA ASP A 28 9.60 -2.71 -4.63
C ASP A 28 10.35 -1.36 -4.64
N ARG A 29 9.79 -0.34 -5.30
CA ARG A 29 10.37 1.01 -5.32
C ARG A 29 10.35 1.69 -3.95
N LEU A 30 9.31 1.47 -3.17
CA LEU A 30 9.16 2.04 -1.85
C LEU A 30 10.06 1.30 -0.83
N GLU A 31 10.13 -0.02 -0.89
CA GLU A 31 11.02 -0.84 -0.07
C GLU A 31 12.49 -0.49 -0.35
N LYS A 32 12.88 -0.31 -1.61
CA LYS A 32 14.25 0.13 -1.98
C LYS A 32 14.63 1.47 -1.37
N ARG A 33 13.68 2.40 -1.23
CA ARG A 33 13.90 3.70 -0.56
C ARG A 33 14.06 3.56 0.96
N VAL A 34 13.41 2.57 1.56
CA VAL A 34 13.55 2.28 3.00
C VAL A 34 14.81 1.45 3.28
N ALA A 35 15.20 0.56 2.37
CA ALA A 35 16.37 -0.31 2.51
C ALA A 35 17.68 0.48 2.57
N SER A 36 17.71 1.71 2.06
CA SER A 36 18.86 2.61 2.22
C SER A 36 18.95 3.26 3.60
N GLN A 37 18.01 3.00 4.51
CA GLN A 37 17.96 3.56 5.86
C GLN A 37 18.43 2.55 6.92
N PRO A 38 18.97 3.00 8.07
CA PRO A 38 19.30 2.12 9.19
C PRO A 38 18.08 1.33 9.70
N GLU A 39 18.29 0.09 10.18
CA GLU A 39 17.23 -0.85 10.59
C GLU A 39 16.24 -0.27 11.63
N GLY A 40 16.72 0.63 12.50
CA GLY A 40 15.93 1.31 13.54
C GLY A 40 15.26 2.63 13.12
N GLU A 41 15.58 3.13 11.92
CA GLU A 41 15.11 4.42 11.39
C GLU A 41 14.15 4.26 10.21
N LYS A 42 13.74 3.03 9.88
CA LYS A 42 12.81 2.78 8.76
C LYS A 42 11.59 3.66 8.88
N ASP A 43 11.46 4.62 7.98
CA ASP A 43 10.46 5.67 8.12
C ASP A 43 9.02 5.17 7.85
N TYR A 44 8.89 4.07 7.10
CA TYR A 44 7.61 3.47 6.73
C TYR A 44 7.69 1.99 6.36
N GLU A 45 6.54 1.31 6.44
CA GLU A 45 6.34 -0.06 5.94
C GLU A 45 5.33 -0.04 4.79
N VAL A 46 5.45 -0.97 3.84
CA VAL A 46 4.54 -1.04 2.68
C VAL A 46 4.01 -2.46 2.51
N TYR A 47 2.77 -2.57 2.07
CA TYR A 47 2.08 -3.84 1.91
C TYR A 47 1.11 -3.81 0.72
N VAL A 48 1.02 -4.94 0.00
CA VAL A 48 -0.04 -5.22 -0.98
C VAL A 48 -0.78 -6.46 -0.55
N ALA A 49 -2.11 -6.40 -0.57
CA ALA A 49 -2.93 -7.57 -0.30
C ALA A 49 -2.94 -8.49 -1.52
N SER A 50 -2.19 -9.58 -1.46
CA SER A 50 -2.12 -10.61 -2.49
C SER A 50 -2.31 -12.01 -1.91
N GLN A 51 -2.97 -12.88 -2.66
CA GLN A 51 -3.30 -14.24 -2.26
C GLN A 51 -2.81 -15.23 -3.33
N LYS A 52 -2.20 -16.35 -2.91
CA LYS A 52 -1.87 -17.45 -3.83
C LYS A 52 -3.12 -18.29 -4.08
N GLU A 53 -3.50 -18.40 -5.35
CA GLU A 53 -4.65 -19.17 -5.81
C GLU A 53 -4.21 -20.22 -6.83
N MET A 54 -4.85 -21.39 -6.83
CA MET A 54 -4.65 -22.41 -7.86
C MET A 54 -5.40 -22.00 -9.12
N SER A 55 -4.68 -21.82 -10.24
CA SER A 55 -5.25 -21.51 -11.54
C SER A 55 -5.04 -22.67 -12.52
N LEU A 56 -6.07 -23.01 -13.28
CA LEU A 56 -5.98 -23.92 -14.41
C LEU A 56 -5.62 -23.14 -15.67
N THR A 57 -4.59 -23.57 -16.38
CA THR A 57 -4.30 -23.05 -17.71
C THR A 57 -5.31 -23.60 -18.73
N ALA A 58 -5.42 -22.97 -19.89
CA ALA A 58 -6.24 -23.48 -21.00
C ALA A 58 -5.84 -24.91 -21.44
N ALA A 59 -4.60 -25.31 -21.17
CA ALA A 59 -4.07 -26.66 -21.41
C ALA A 59 -4.32 -27.64 -20.25
N GLY A 60 -5.17 -27.28 -19.26
CA GLY A 60 -5.52 -28.15 -18.12
C GLY A 60 -4.46 -28.26 -17.02
N LYS A 61 -3.33 -27.55 -17.12
CA LYS A 61 -2.27 -27.61 -16.10
C LYS A 61 -2.61 -26.72 -14.91
N ARG A 62 -2.40 -27.24 -13.69
CA ARG A 62 -2.52 -26.49 -12.44
C ARG A 62 -1.26 -25.66 -12.19
N LYS A 63 -1.43 -24.37 -11.88
CA LYS A 63 -0.35 -23.47 -11.48
C LYS A 63 -0.81 -22.63 -10.29
N TRP A 64 0.08 -22.39 -9.33
CA TRP A 64 -0.13 -21.37 -8.32
C TRP A 64 0.08 -19.99 -8.95
N VAL A 65 -0.89 -19.10 -8.79
CA VAL A 65 -0.84 -17.73 -9.27
C VAL A 65 -1.10 -16.81 -8.09
N GLU A 66 -0.28 -15.78 -7.97
CA GLU A 66 -0.51 -14.75 -6.97
C GLU A 66 -1.45 -13.68 -7.52
N ARG A 67 -2.59 -13.51 -6.86
CA ARG A 67 -3.64 -12.56 -7.24
C ARG A 67 -3.69 -11.40 -6.26
N ILE A 68 -3.58 -10.19 -6.78
CA ILE A 68 -3.79 -8.97 -5.99
C ILE A 68 -5.30 -8.81 -5.75
N LEU A 69 -5.69 -8.73 -4.47
CA LEU A 69 -7.08 -8.64 -4.05
C LEU A 69 -7.66 -7.25 -4.29
N PHE A 70 -6.90 -6.22 -3.90
CA PHE A 70 -7.29 -4.82 -4.07
C PHE A 70 -6.50 -4.18 -5.21
N ARG A 71 -7.10 -4.22 -6.40
CA ARG A 71 -6.49 -3.61 -7.59
C ARG A 71 -6.23 -2.11 -7.34
N SER A 72 -5.00 -1.71 -7.63
CA SER A 72 -4.49 -0.33 -7.57
C SER A 72 -4.47 0.29 -6.18
N ILE A 73 -4.54 -0.55 -5.14
CA ILE A 73 -4.40 -0.14 -3.74
C ILE A 73 -3.11 -0.73 -3.17
N VAL A 74 -2.31 0.14 -2.54
CA VAL A 74 -1.13 -0.21 -1.75
C VAL A 74 -1.33 0.37 -0.35
N PHE A 75 -1.01 -0.40 0.69
CA PHE A 75 -1.08 0.07 2.07
C PHE A 75 0.29 0.56 2.51
N ILE A 76 0.36 1.77 3.07
CA ILE A 76 1.58 2.31 3.67
C ILE A 76 1.38 2.55 5.15
N ARG A 77 2.34 2.19 5.99
CA ARG A 77 2.38 2.57 7.41
C ARG A 77 3.44 3.65 7.56
N CYS A 78 3.05 4.90 7.77
CA CYS A 78 3.98 6.02 7.89
C CYS A 78 3.49 7.10 8.87
N THR A 79 4.37 8.01 9.24
CA THR A 79 3.99 9.20 10.02
C THR A 79 3.31 10.25 9.14
N ASP A 80 2.48 11.10 9.74
CA ASP A 80 1.84 12.21 9.01
C ASP A 80 2.85 13.20 8.41
N THR A 81 3.99 13.40 9.08
CA THR A 81 5.07 14.28 8.60
C THR A 81 5.67 13.74 7.31
N LEU A 82 6.06 12.46 7.29
CA LEU A 82 6.62 11.81 6.11
C LEU A 82 5.60 11.78 4.96
N ARG A 83 4.35 11.44 5.28
CA ARG A 83 3.25 11.41 4.31
C ARG A 83 3.13 12.73 3.55
N ARG A 84 3.18 13.86 4.27
CA ARG A 84 2.98 15.20 3.71
C ARG A 84 4.22 15.76 3.01
N LYS A 85 5.42 15.40 3.46
CA LYS A 85 6.68 15.96 2.94
C LYS A 85 7.26 15.16 1.78
N GLU A 86 7.03 13.85 1.73
CA GLU A 86 7.75 12.96 0.82
C GLU A 86 6.80 12.09 0.00
N ILE A 87 6.00 11.25 0.68
CA ILE A 87 5.20 10.23 0.00
C ILE A 87 4.19 10.85 -0.98
N VAL A 88 3.55 11.96 -0.61
CA VAL A 88 2.57 12.65 -1.48
C VAL A 88 3.15 13.13 -2.81
N HIS A 89 4.46 13.38 -2.88
CA HIS A 89 5.13 13.89 -4.07
C HIS A 89 5.69 12.79 -4.98
N LEU A 90 5.52 11.52 -4.61
CA LEU A 90 6.00 10.42 -5.44
C LEU A 90 5.17 10.29 -6.71
N PRO A 91 5.80 10.22 -7.89
CA PRO A 91 5.11 10.33 -9.18
C PRO A 91 4.11 9.20 -9.46
N TYR A 92 4.30 8.04 -8.83
CA TYR A 92 3.45 6.85 -9.00
C TYR A 92 2.32 6.75 -7.97
N ILE A 93 2.23 7.71 -7.05
CA ILE A 93 1.16 7.82 -6.06
C ILE A 93 0.11 8.79 -6.60
N LYS A 94 -1.10 8.29 -6.86
CA LYS A 94 -2.21 9.11 -7.38
C LYS A 94 -2.81 9.98 -6.30
N ARG A 95 -3.17 9.37 -5.17
CA ARG A 95 -3.74 10.03 -3.99
C ARG A 95 -3.84 9.05 -2.82
N PHE A 96 -3.92 9.59 -1.61
CA PHE A 96 -4.38 8.84 -0.45
C PHE A 96 -5.90 8.69 -0.47
N MET A 97 -6.41 7.57 0.02
CA MET A 97 -7.86 7.44 0.26
C MET A 97 -8.29 8.36 1.39
N VAL A 98 -9.51 8.89 1.30
CA VAL A 98 -10.09 9.78 2.32
C VAL A 98 -11.19 9.06 3.09
N ASN A 99 -11.38 9.43 4.35
CA ASN A 99 -12.51 8.98 5.13
C ASN A 99 -13.77 9.75 4.68
N ILE A 100 -14.65 9.07 3.95
CA ILE A 100 -15.91 9.65 3.45
C ILE A 100 -16.93 9.87 4.57
N ALA A 101 -16.81 9.14 5.69
CA ALA A 101 -17.61 9.39 6.88
C ALA A 101 -17.00 10.48 7.78
N GLY A 102 -15.76 10.89 7.52
CA GLY A 102 -15.06 11.89 8.32
C GLY A 102 -15.58 13.30 8.08
N GLU A 103 -15.69 14.07 9.16
CA GLU A 103 -16.04 15.49 9.13
C GLU A 103 -15.01 16.28 8.32
N ARG A 104 -15.49 17.25 7.53
CA ARG A 104 -14.63 18.12 6.73
C ARG A 104 -14.01 19.18 7.64
N ARG A 105 -12.69 19.30 7.62
CA ARG A 105 -11.98 20.43 8.24
C ARG A 105 -11.54 21.38 7.13
N GLY A 106 -12.06 22.60 7.12
CA GLY A 106 -11.77 23.58 6.06
C GLY A 106 -12.15 23.09 4.65
N GLY A 107 -13.25 22.34 4.53
CA GLY A 107 -13.70 21.78 3.25
C GLY A 107 -12.99 20.50 2.79
N ILE A 108 -11.91 20.08 3.48
CA ILE A 108 -11.12 18.89 3.13
C ILE A 108 -11.50 17.72 4.01
N ARG A 109 -11.69 16.54 3.40
CA ARG A 109 -11.90 15.28 4.13
C ARG A 109 -10.58 14.73 4.65
N PRO A 110 -10.55 14.17 5.88
CA PRO A 110 -9.33 13.57 6.42
C PRO A 110 -8.94 12.33 5.62
N VAL A 111 -7.64 12.02 5.63
CA VAL A 111 -7.11 10.77 5.06
C VAL A 111 -7.66 9.58 5.85
N ALA A 112 -8.04 8.52 5.15
CA ALA A 112 -8.47 7.28 5.79
C ALA A 112 -7.29 6.61 6.48
N PHE A 113 -7.46 6.24 7.75
CA PHE A 113 -6.54 5.37 8.46
C PHE A 113 -7.21 4.01 8.69
N ILE A 114 -6.42 2.95 8.63
CA ILE A 114 -6.85 1.59 8.94
C ILE A 114 -6.30 1.24 10.32
N PRO A 115 -7.16 0.92 11.31
CA PRO A 115 -6.71 0.44 12.61
C PRO A 115 -5.86 -0.83 12.51
N ASP A 116 -4.88 -0.97 13.40
CA ASP A 116 -3.95 -2.10 13.40
C ASP A 116 -4.66 -3.46 13.53
N ASP A 117 -5.75 -3.54 14.31
CA ASP A 117 -6.56 -4.76 14.46
C ASP A 117 -7.23 -5.19 13.15
N GLN A 118 -7.69 -4.23 12.35
CA GLN A 118 -8.31 -4.47 11.05
C GLN A 118 -7.29 -4.95 10.03
N MET A 119 -6.09 -4.37 10.04
CA MET A 119 -5.00 -4.87 9.19
C MET A 119 -4.53 -6.26 9.63
N ALA A 120 -4.44 -6.54 10.93
CA ALA A 120 -4.13 -7.87 11.43
C ALA A 120 -5.16 -8.91 10.98
N LYS A 121 -6.46 -8.58 11.03
CA LYS A 121 -7.54 -9.42 10.50
C LYS A 121 -7.39 -9.64 8.99
N LEU A 122 -7.14 -8.58 8.22
CA LEU A 122 -6.91 -8.68 6.78
C LEU A 122 -5.74 -9.62 6.48
N ARG A 123 -4.58 -9.42 7.13
CA ARG A 123 -3.40 -10.28 6.97
C ARG A 123 -3.69 -11.74 7.30
N ARG A 124 -4.50 -12.02 8.33
CA ARG A 124 -4.94 -13.40 8.65
C ARG A 124 -5.80 -14.01 7.55
N ILE A 125 -6.73 -13.24 6.97
CA ILE A 125 -7.62 -13.71 5.90
C ILE A 125 -6.84 -13.99 4.60
N VAL A 126 -5.91 -13.09 4.26
CA VAL A 126 -5.10 -13.20 3.03
C VAL A 126 -4.09 -14.34 3.13
N GLY A 127 -3.69 -14.72 4.34
CA GLY A 127 -2.69 -15.74 4.60
C GLY A 127 -1.25 -15.19 4.60
N PRO A 128 -0.25 -16.01 4.97
CA PRO A 128 1.14 -15.59 4.96
C PRO A 128 1.58 -15.24 3.53
N VAL A 129 2.10 -14.02 3.37
CA VAL A 129 2.90 -13.65 2.20
C VAL A 129 4.26 -14.32 2.40
N LEU A 130 4.44 -15.50 1.80
CA LEU A 130 5.72 -16.19 1.71
C LEU A 130 6.56 -15.58 0.59
#